data_AF-H0HQR8-F1
#
_entry.id   AF-H0HQR8-F1
#
_cell.length_a   1.000
_cell.length_b   1.000
_cell.length_c   1.000
_cell.angle_alpha   90.00
_cell.angle_beta   90.00
_cell.angle_gamma   90.00
#
_symmetry.space_group_name_H-M   'P 1'
#
loop_
_entity.id
_entity.type
_entity.pdbx_description
1 polymer ?
#
loop_
_entity_poly.entity_id
_entity_poly.type
_entity_poly.pdbx_seq_one_letter_code
_entity_poly.pdbx_strand_id
1 'polypeptide(L)'
;MDWAKDVWTAIFESLKGHPEATLAATMVFAGGGMLAMSINPWASCGLPAVIYVGYCLRMTGHDKHSERMAELDVQKIEKSRGAKTRQRAQKILERRRDTNGRR
;
A
#
# COMPACT_ATOMS: atom_id res chain seq x y z
N MET A 1 -25.03 -26.89 -17.12
CA MET A 1 -24.93 -25.99 -15.96
C MET A 1 -23.48 -25.56 -15.68
N ASP A 2 -22.51 -26.03 -16.48
CA ASP A 2 -21.07 -25.84 -16.23
C ASP A 2 -20.52 -24.52 -16.77
N TRP A 3 -21.09 -23.99 -17.85
CA TRP A 3 -20.66 -22.71 -18.44
C TRP A 3 -20.77 -21.53 -17.46
N ALA A 4 -21.76 -21.54 -16.57
CA ALA A 4 -21.92 -20.50 -15.55
C ALA A 4 -20.81 -20.56 -14.49
N LYS A 5 -20.34 -21.77 -14.13
CA LYS A 5 -19.23 -21.94 -13.20
C LYS A 5 -17.91 -21.49 -13.84
N ASP A 6 -17.70 -21.80 -15.11
CA ASP A 6 -16.48 -21.40 -15.84
C ASP A 6 -16.38 -19.88 -16.03
N VAL A 7 -17.52 -19.20 -16.26
CA VAL A 7 -17.56 -17.74 -16.30
C VAL A 7 -17.26 -17.14 -14.92
N TRP A 8 -17.81 -17.71 -13.85
CA TRP A 8 -17.55 -17.25 -12.50
C TRP A 8 -16.10 -17.43 -12.07
N THR A 9 -15.48 -18.59 -12.36
CA THR A 9 -14.06 -18.81 -12.06
C THR A 9 -13.17 -17.85 -12.85
N ALA A 10 -13.44 -17.63 -14.14
CA ALA A 10 -12.69 -16.66 -14.94
C ALA A 10 -12.81 -15.22 -14.40
N ILE A 11 -13.99 -14.82 -13.94
CA ILE A 11 -14.21 -13.53 -13.29
C ILE A 11 -13.40 -13.43 -12.00
N PHE A 12 -13.48 -14.42 -11.11
CA PHE A 12 -12.72 -14.41 -9.85
C PHE A 12 -11.21 -14.47 -10.06
N GLU A 13 -10.75 -15.17 -11.09
CA GLU A 13 -9.35 -15.24 -11.46
C GLU A 13 -8.85 -13.91 -12.04
N SER A 14 -9.66 -13.22 -12.85
CA SER A 14 -9.37 -11.86 -13.34
C SER A 14 -9.38 -10.79 -12.24
N LEU A 15 -10.11 -11.03 -11.15
CA LEU A 15 -10.20 -10.15 -9.99
C LEU A 15 -9.04 -10.35 -9.01
N LYS A 16 -8.33 -11.48 -9.11
CA LYS A 16 -7.27 -11.87 -8.20
C LYS A 16 -6.04 -10.98 -8.39
N GLY A 17 -5.79 -10.10 -7.42
CA GLY A 17 -4.70 -9.11 -7.46
C GLY A 17 -5.16 -7.69 -7.76
N HIS A 18 -6.43 -7.49 -8.13
CA HIS A 18 -7.03 -6.18 -8.34
C HIS A 18 -8.12 -5.92 -7.27
N PRO A 19 -7.72 -5.47 -6.06
CA PRO A 19 -8.67 -5.23 -4.97
C PRO A 19 -9.72 -4.18 -5.34
N GLU A 20 -9.36 -3.21 -6.18
CA GLU A 20 -10.27 -2.18 -6.70
C GLU A 20 -11.38 -2.79 -7.58
N ALA A 21 -11.03 -3.71 -8.48
CA ALA A 21 -11.99 -4.37 -9.35
C ALA A 21 -12.91 -5.31 -8.54
N THR A 22 -12.38 -5.96 -7.50
CA THR A 22 -13.16 -6.79 -6.57
C THR A 22 -14.18 -5.97 -5.80
N LEU A 23 -13.75 -4.79 -5.32
CA LEU A 23 -14.64 -3.88 -4.60
C LEU A 23 -15.71 -3.32 -5.53
N ALA A 24 -15.37 -2.93 -6.76
CA ALA A 24 -16.34 -2.47 -7.76
C ALA A 24 -17.40 -3.55 -8.08
N ALA A 25 -16.97 -4.78 -8.33
CA ALA A 25 -17.88 -5.90 -8.59
C ALA A 25 -18.82 -6.14 -7.40
N THR A 26 -18.29 -6.13 -6.18
CA THR A 26 -19.08 -6.29 -4.95
C THR A 26 -20.13 -5.19 -4.80
N MET A 27 -19.77 -3.94 -5.11
CA MET A 27 -20.68 -2.79 -5.05
C MET A 27 -21.80 -2.87 -6.09
N VAL A 28 -21.52 -3.39 -7.29
CA VAL A 28 -22.55 -3.65 -8.32
C VAL A 28 -23.54 -4.72 -7.86
N PHE A 29 -23.06 -5.83 -7.30
CA PHE A 29 -23.94 -6.86 -6.75
C PHE A 29 -24.75 -6.36 -5.54
N ALA A 30 -24.13 -5.57 -4.65
CA ALA A 30 -24.81 -4.96 -3.52
C ALA A 30 -25.91 -3.98 -3.98
N GLY A 31 -25.64 -3.13 -4.97
CA GLY A 31 -26.62 -2.21 -5.54
C GLY A 31 -27.78 -2.96 -6.20
N GLY A 32 -27.51 -4.04 -6.94
CA GLY A 32 -28.54 -4.93 -7.49
C GLY A 32 -29.40 -5.59 -6.41
N GLY A 33 -28.79 -6.05 -5.31
CA GLY A 33 -29.51 -6.60 -4.16
C GLY A 33 -30.39 -5.57 -3.45
N MET A 34 -29.92 -4.33 -3.31
CA MET A 34 -30.70 -3.23 -2.74
C MET A 34 -31.91 -2.87 -3.60
N LEU A 35 -31.76 -2.87 -4.93
CA LEU A 35 -32.87 -2.66 -5.86
C LEU A 35 -33.91 -3.79 -5.77
N ALA A 36 -33.47 -5.05 -5.62
CA ALA A 36 -34.37 -6.18 -5.41
C ALA A 36 -35.19 -6.08 -4.12
N MET A 37 -34.64 -5.41 -3.10
CA MET A 37 -35.34 -5.09 -1.84
C MET A 37 -36.23 -3.85 -1.91
N SER A 38 -36.45 -3.28 -3.10
CA SER A 38 -37.27 -2.07 -3.32
C SER A 38 -36.76 -0.83 -2.59
N ILE A 39 -35.46 -0.77 -2.28
CA ILE A 39 -34.82 0.43 -1.75
C ILE A 39 -34.79 1.51 -2.84
N ASN A 40 -34.88 2.79 -2.44
CA ASN A 40 -34.84 3.92 -3.35
C ASN A 40 -33.63 3.80 -4.33
N PRO A 41 -33.85 3.89 -5.65
CA PRO A 41 -32.80 3.76 -6.67
C PRO A 41 -31.58 4.67 -6.45
N TRP A 42 -31.81 5.87 -5.91
CA TRP A 42 -30.75 6.81 -5.59
C TRP A 42 -29.87 6.33 -4.45
N ALA A 43 -30.45 5.66 -3.44
CA ALA A 43 -29.71 5.10 -2.33
C ALA A 43 -28.99 3.81 -2.71
N SER A 44 -29.62 2.94 -3.51
CA SER A 44 -29.04 1.68 -3.97
C SER A 44 -27.85 1.85 -4.90
N CYS A 45 -27.82 2.91 -5.70
CA CYS A 45 -26.67 3.24 -6.55
C CYS A 45 -25.70 4.21 -5.88
N GLY A 46 -26.20 5.15 -5.08
CA GLY A 46 -25.41 6.20 -4.45
C GLY A 46 -24.52 5.68 -3.31
N LEU A 47 -25.06 4.85 -2.40
CA LEU A 47 -24.29 4.36 -1.26
C LEU A 47 -23.07 3.51 -1.69
N PRO A 48 -23.21 2.52 -2.59
CA PRO A 48 -22.06 1.74 -3.05
C PRO A 48 -21.02 2.57 -3.80
N ALA A 49 -21.46 3.58 -4.59
CA ALA A 49 -20.55 4.48 -5.30
C ALA A 49 -19.74 5.36 -4.34
N VAL A 50 -20.36 5.91 -3.29
CA VAL A 50 -19.65 6.73 -2.29
C VAL A 50 -18.63 5.89 -1.52
N ILE A 51 -18.97 4.65 -1.16
CA ILE A 51 -18.03 3.72 -0.51
C ILE A 51 -16.84 3.42 -1.43
N TYR A 52 -17.10 3.17 -2.72
CA TYR A 52 -16.04 2.93 -3.71
C TYR A 52 -15.10 4.13 -3.86
N VAL A 53 -15.63 5.33 -4.01
CA VAL A 53 -14.82 6.56 -4.12
C VAL A 53 -14.02 6.81 -2.83
N GLY A 54 -14.62 6.60 -1.67
CA GLY A 54 -13.93 6.71 -0.37
C GLY A 54 -12.77 5.71 -0.23
N TYR A 55 -12.94 4.49 -0.74
CA TYR A 55 -11.89 3.48 -0.79
C TYR A 55 -10.72 3.91 -1.70
N CYS A 56 -10.99 4.38 -2.92
CA CYS A 56 -9.95 4.87 -3.83
C CYS A 56 -9.17 6.08 -3.26
N LEU A 57 -9.87 7.01 -2.60
CA LEU A 57 -9.23 8.14 -1.92
C LEU A 57 -8.34 7.69 -0.75
N ARG A 58 -8.78 6.69 0.02
CA ARG A 58 -7.96 6.12 1.10
C ARG A 58 -6.72 5.42 0.56
N MET A 59 -6.85 4.68 -0.54
CA MET A 59 -5.77 3.91 -1.15
C MET A 59 -4.66 4.83 -1.67
N THR A 60 -5.03 5.89 -2.40
CA THR A 60 -4.07 6.91 -2.87
C THR A 60 -3.35 7.63 -1.73
N GLY A 61 -3.98 7.80 -0.57
CA GLY A 61 -3.34 8.32 0.64
C GLY A 61 -2.39 7.32 1.30
N HIS A 62 -2.76 6.04 1.31
CA HIS A 62 -1.96 4.97 1.89
C HIS A 62 -0.67 4.71 1.10
N ASP A 63 -0.75 4.73 -0.23
CA ASP A 63 0.41 4.53 -1.11
C ASP A 63 1.43 5.65 -0.94
N LYS A 64 0.97 6.91 -0.92
CA LYS A 64 1.83 8.07 -0.63
C LYS A 64 2.44 8.02 0.77
N HIS A 65 1.73 7.47 1.75
CA HIS A 65 2.27 7.31 3.10
C HIS A 65 3.32 6.20 3.16
N SER A 66 3.10 5.09 2.45
CA SER A 66 4.03 3.97 2.35
C SER A 66 5.34 4.40 1.67
N GLU A 67 5.25 5.15 0.57
CA GLU A 67 6.42 5.71 -0.12
C GLU A 67 7.24 6.62 0.79
N ARG A 68 6.57 7.55 1.50
CA ARG A 68 7.25 8.44 2.46
C ARG A 68 7.91 7.69 3.61
N MET A 69 7.30 6.60 4.08
CA MET A 69 7.90 5.76 5.13
C MET A 69 9.12 4.99 4.62
N ALA A 70 9.08 4.51 3.38
CA ALA A 70 10.23 3.88 2.73
C ALA A 70 11.41 4.86 2.57
N GLU A 71 11.14 6.10 2.15
CA GLU A 71 12.17 7.15 2.07
C GLU A 71 12.79 7.48 3.43
N LEU A 72 11.97 7.58 4.47
CA LEU A 72 12.44 7.83 5.84
C LEU A 72 13.32 6.69 6.36
N ASP A 73 13.01 5.44 6.00
CA ASP A 73 13.80 4.29 6.43
C ASP A 73 15.16 4.23 5.73
N VAL A 74 15.20 4.54 4.42
CA VAL A 74 16.47 4.70 3.68
C VAL A 74 17.34 5.79 4.30
N GLN A 75 16.77 6.96 4.62
CA GLN A 75 17.52 8.05 5.26
C GLN A 75 18.06 7.66 6.64
N LYS A 76 17.32 6.86 7.42
CA LYS A 76 17.81 6.32 8.70
C LYS A 76 18.97 5.36 8.50
N ILE A 77 18.91 4.49 7.50
CA ILE A 77 19.99 3.56 7.17
C ILE A 77 21.23 4.32 6.73
N GLU A 78 21.10 5.34 5.88
CA GLU A 78 22.22 6.18 5.44
C GLU A 78 22.86 6.96 6.59
N LYS A 79 22.05 7.58 7.46
CA LYS A 79 22.56 8.28 8.65
C LYS A 79 23.26 7.33 9.61
N SER A 80 22.72 6.13 9.84
CA SER A 80 23.32 5.15 10.74
C SER A 80 24.63 4.56 10.19
N ARG A 81 24.71 4.30 8.87
CA ARG A 81 25.94 3.88 8.20
C ARG A 81 26.97 5.01 8.19
N GLY A 82 26.56 6.24 7.88
CA GLY A 82 27.44 7.42 7.90
C GLY A 82 28.04 7.68 9.28
N ALA A 83 27.27 7.55 10.35
CA ALA A 83 27.75 7.67 11.73
C ALA A 83 28.76 6.57 12.09
N LYS A 84 28.49 5.31 11.73
CA LYS A 84 29.43 4.19 11.95
C LYS A 84 30.74 4.36 11.17
N THR A 85 30.68 4.86 9.94
CA THR A 85 31.87 5.10 9.12
C THR A 85 32.71 6.25 9.70
N ARG A 86 32.07 7.34 10.16
CA ARG A 86 32.76 8.45 10.85
C ARG A 86 33.42 8.01 12.16
N GLN A 87 32.74 7.20 12.98
CA GLN A 87 33.32 6.66 14.21
C GLN A 87 34.53 5.76 13.94
N ARG A 88 34.49 4.94 12.89
CA ARG A 88 35.64 4.12 12.47
C ARG A 88 36.81 4.99 12.00
N ALA A 89 36.54 6.03 11.22
CA ALA A 89 37.55 6.97 10.76
C ALA A 89 38.21 7.71 11.93
N GLN A 90 37.42 8.19 12.90
CA GLN A 90 37.95 8.84 14.11
C GLN A 90 38.83 7.89 14.94
N LYS A 91 38.40 6.64 15.16
CA LYS A 91 39.23 5.64 15.87
C LYS A 91 40.55 5.34 15.16
N ILE A 92 40.57 5.33 13.82
CA ILE A 92 41.81 5.10 13.05
C ILE A 92 42.75 6.30 13.17
N LEU A 93 42.21 7.53 13.13
CA LEU A 93 42.99 8.76 13.29
C LEU A 93 43.58 8.87 14.69
N GLU A 94 42.81 8.54 15.74
CA GLU A 94 43.29 8.50 17.13
C GLU A 94 44.42 7.50 17.31
N ARG A 95 44.28 6.28 16.76
CA ARG A 95 45.35 5.27 16.80
C ARG A 95 46.64 5.74 16.14
N ARG A 96 46.54 6.44 15.00
CA ARG A 96 47.71 7.01 14.31
C ARG A 96 48.34 8.17 15.09
N ARG A 97 47.53 8.98 15.78
CA ARG A 97 48.03 10.06 16.63
C ARG A 97 48.84 9.54 17.81
N ASP A 98 48.36 8.50 18.49
CA ASP A 98 49.06 7.89 19.63
C ASP A 98 50.36 7.18 19.23
N THR A 99 50.44 6.65 18.00
CA THR A 99 51.68 6.07 17.47
C THR A 99 52.69 7.13 17.04
N ASN A 100 52.24 8.27 16.49
CA ASN A 100 53.14 9.37 16.11
C ASN A 100 53.62 10.19 17.33
N GLY A 101 52.84 10.28 18.41
CA GLY A 101 53.23 11.01 19.63
C GLY A 101 54.20 10.26 20.55
N ARG A 102 54.54 9.02 20.22
CA ARG A 102 55.53 8.18 20.95
C ARG A 102 56.91 8.13 20.29
N ARG A 103 57.13 8.88 19.21
CA ARG A 103 58.45 9.14 18.61
C ARG A 103 58.89 10.55 18.95
#